data_AF-A0A950KK26-F1
#
_entry.id   AF-A0A950KK26-F1
#
_cell.length_a   1.000
_cell.length_b   1.000
_cell.length_c   1.000
_cell.angle_alpha   90.00
_cell.angle_beta   90.00
_cell.angle_gamma   90.00
#
_symmetry.space_group_name_H-M   'P 1'
#
loop_
_entity.id
_entity.type
_entity.pdbx_description
1 polymer ?
#
loop_
_entity_poly.entity_id
_entity_poly.type
_entity_poly.pdbx_seq_one_letter_code
_entity_poly.pdbx_strand_id
1 'polypeptide(L)'
;MPSQPGAKLLLQAGDGATPEHFTTLGGVMLTHLALSNHVLADDTLQSGVWRSVAGATGPRAVSISAEGRFTDSAAERAARAQAFAGSVNNYRVAFPNGDTLTGPFVVAAYGRAAAVEGVETYVLTLESAGAVTYVTA
;
A
#
# COMPACT_ATOMS: atom_id res chain seq x y z
N MET A 1 21.30 1.60 17.08
CA MET A 1 19.90 1.96 16.78
C MET A 1 19.23 0.69 16.26
N PRO A 2 18.13 0.21 16.87
CA PRO A 2 17.51 -1.03 16.42
C PRO A 2 16.88 -0.81 15.05
N SER A 3 17.38 -1.52 14.04
CA SER A 3 16.73 -1.61 12.74
C SER A 3 15.38 -2.31 12.94
N GLN A 4 14.32 -1.72 12.41
CA GLN A 4 13.01 -2.38 12.46
C GLN A 4 12.99 -3.53 11.46
N PRO A 5 12.61 -4.75 11.89
CA PRO A 5 12.46 -5.86 10.96
C PRO A 5 11.30 -5.57 10.01
N GLY A 6 11.58 -5.53 8.70
CA GLY A 6 10.55 -5.37 7.66
C GLY A 6 9.47 -6.46 7.68
N ALA A 7 9.73 -7.57 8.36
CA ALA A 7 8.85 -8.75 8.49
C ALA A 7 7.57 -8.53 9.33
N LYS A 8 7.29 -7.32 9.82
CA LYS A 8 6.11 -7.04 10.68
C LYS A 8 5.13 -6.03 10.10
N LEU A 9 5.29 -5.64 8.84
CA LEU A 9 4.30 -4.81 8.16
C LEU A 9 3.08 -5.68 7.83
N LEU A 10 1.90 -5.29 8.33
CA LEU A 10 0.66 -6.03 8.12
C LEU A 10 -0.22 -5.28 7.13
N LEU A 11 -0.49 -5.88 5.98
CA LEU A 11 -1.49 -5.38 5.04
C LEU A 11 -2.85 -6.00 5.38
N GLN A 12 -3.86 -5.16 5.53
CA GLN A 12 -5.21 -5.54 5.91
C GLN A 12 -6.20 -5.04 4.85
N ALA A 13 -7.13 -5.90 4.46
CA ALA A 13 -8.21 -5.56 3.55
C ALA A 13 -9.49 -5.28 4.35
N GLY A 14 -10.16 -4.19 4.04
CA GLY A 14 -11.50 -3.88 4.56
C GLY A 14 -12.56 -4.78 3.92
N ASP A 15 -13.60 -5.09 4.68
CA ASP A 15 -14.77 -5.87 4.24
C ASP A 15 -15.86 -5.01 3.57
N GLY A 16 -15.70 -3.68 3.56
CA GLY A 16 -16.69 -2.74 3.05
C GLY A 16 -17.97 -2.68 3.89
N ALA A 17 -17.99 -3.28 5.08
CA ALA A 17 -19.11 -3.21 6.01
C ALA A 17 -19.14 -1.86 6.76
N THR A 18 -20.22 -1.61 7.49
CA THR A 18 -20.34 -0.42 8.35
C THR A 18 -20.74 -0.86 9.76
N PRO A 19 -19.80 -0.90 10.73
CA PRO A 19 -18.40 -0.49 10.68
C PRO A 19 -17.51 -1.46 9.89
N GLU A 20 -16.45 -0.92 9.28
CA GLU A 20 -15.53 -1.69 8.44
C GLU A 20 -14.58 -2.53 9.29
N HIS A 21 -14.50 -3.83 8.98
CA HIS A 21 -13.55 -4.74 9.62
C HIS A 21 -12.35 -4.98 8.71
N PHE A 22 -11.17 -4.68 9.25
CA PHE A 22 -9.90 -4.91 8.56
C PHE A 22 -9.37 -6.30 8.90
N THR A 23 -9.27 -7.17 7.90
CA THR A 23 -8.70 -8.51 8.05
C THR A 23 -7.29 -8.52 7.48
N THR A 24 -6.32 -8.94 8.30
CA THR A 24 -4.93 -9.10 7.87
C THR A 24 -4.82 -10.16 6.79
N LEU A 25 -4.15 -9.82 5.68
CA LEU A 25 -3.81 -10.78 4.65
C LEU A 25 -2.74 -11.73 5.18
N GLY A 26 -3.08 -13.01 5.26
CA GLY A 26 -2.19 -14.04 5.76
C GLY A 26 -0.97 -14.20 4.87
N GLY A 27 0.21 -14.34 5.47
CA GLY A 27 1.44 -14.66 4.73
C GLY A 27 1.94 -13.58 3.78
N VAL A 28 1.41 -12.35 3.85
CA VAL A 28 1.87 -11.20 3.08
C VAL A 28 3.00 -10.48 3.80
N MET A 29 4.06 -10.22 3.07
CA MET A 29 5.08 -9.25 3.43
C MET A 29 4.93 -8.02 2.54
N LEU A 30 4.83 -6.85 3.16
CA LEU A 30 4.94 -5.59 2.43
C LEU A 30 6.39 -5.44 1.95
N THR A 31 6.59 -5.41 0.63
CA THR A 31 7.93 -5.31 0.04
C THR A 31 8.28 -3.86 -0.27
N HIS A 32 7.29 -3.04 -0.63
CA HIS A 32 7.51 -1.64 -0.98
C HIS A 32 6.30 -0.77 -0.64
N LEU A 33 6.56 0.42 -0.09
CA LEU A 33 5.58 1.49 0.05
C LEU A 33 6.22 2.78 -0.48
N ALA A 34 5.58 3.39 -1.48
CA ALA A 34 6.02 4.62 -2.08
C ALA A 34 4.92 5.69 -1.97
N LEU A 35 5.31 6.87 -1.51
CA LEU A 35 4.48 8.08 -1.58
C LEU A 35 5.12 9.00 -2.62
N SER A 36 4.40 9.23 -3.71
CA SER A 36 4.81 10.16 -4.75
C SER A 36 4.06 11.48 -4.56
N ASN A 37 4.83 12.55 -4.35
CA ASN A 37 4.30 13.91 -4.25
C ASN A 37 4.66 14.67 -5.50
N HIS A 38 3.69 15.36 -6.09
CA HIS A 38 3.97 16.34 -7.13
C HIS A 38 4.55 17.62 -6.52
N VAL A 39 5.77 17.95 -6.92
CA VAL A 39 6.55 19.08 -6.39
C VAL A 39 6.64 20.17 -7.45
N LEU A 40 6.23 21.39 -7.11
CA LEU A 40 6.40 22.55 -7.98
C LEU A 40 7.72 23.26 -7.68
N ALA A 41 8.48 23.56 -8.74
CA ALA A 41 9.61 24.47 -8.65
C ALA A 41 9.10 25.90 -8.41
N ASP A 42 9.84 26.64 -7.59
CA ASP A 42 9.61 28.06 -7.35
C ASP A 42 10.58 28.86 -8.21
N ASP A 43 10.08 29.49 -9.28
CA ASP A 43 10.88 30.24 -10.27
C ASP A 43 10.96 31.75 -9.92
N THR A 44 11.26 32.07 -8.66
CA THR A 44 11.49 33.47 -8.25
C THR A 44 12.93 33.90 -8.55
N LEU A 45 13.14 35.16 -8.95
CA LEU A 45 14.46 35.74 -9.27
C LEU A 45 15.47 35.73 -8.10
N GLN A 46 15.07 35.30 -6.90
CA GLN A 46 15.94 35.10 -5.73
C GLN A 46 16.47 33.68 -5.58
N SER A 47 15.98 32.72 -6.38
CA SER A 47 16.54 31.38 -6.42
C SER A 47 17.94 31.46 -7.01
N GLY A 48 18.97 31.30 -6.18
CA GLY A 48 20.37 31.27 -6.63
C GLY A 48 20.67 30.05 -7.52
N VAL A 49 21.88 29.49 -7.42
CA VAL A 49 22.29 28.33 -8.25
C VAL A 49 21.50 27.04 -7.93
N TRP A 50 20.82 27.01 -6.78
CA TRP A 50 20.04 25.86 -6.32
C TRP A 50 18.54 26.05 -6.61
N ARG A 51 17.91 24.98 -7.08
CA ARG A 51 16.45 24.93 -7.31
C ARG A 51 15.70 25.12 -5.98
N SER A 52 14.87 26.16 -5.91
CA SER A 52 13.86 26.35 -4.88
C SER A 52 12.58 25.59 -5.22
N VAL A 53 11.90 25.11 -4.17
CA VAL A 53 10.67 24.33 -4.27
C VAL A 53 9.61 24.97 -3.36
N ALA A 54 8.44 25.28 -3.92
CA ALA A 54 7.33 25.93 -3.20
C ALA A 54 6.54 24.97 -2.30
N GLY A 55 6.84 23.66 -2.36
CA GLY A 55 6.15 22.60 -1.63
C GLY A 55 5.39 21.64 -2.55
N ALA A 56 4.74 20.64 -1.95
CA ALA A 56 3.95 19.63 -2.66
C ALA A 56 2.49 20.09 -2.82
N THR A 57 2.16 20.64 -3.99
CA THR A 57 0.88 21.29 -4.30
C THR A 57 0.03 20.54 -5.34
N GLY A 58 0.51 19.41 -5.85
CA GLY A 58 -0.25 18.58 -6.81
C GLY A 58 -0.78 17.26 -6.22
N PRO A 59 -1.35 16.38 -7.07
CA PRO A 59 -1.88 15.11 -6.62
C PRO A 59 -0.79 14.28 -5.94
N ARG A 60 -1.19 13.57 -4.90
CA ARG A 60 -0.34 12.62 -4.18
C ARG A 60 -0.83 11.23 -4.51
N ALA A 61 0.11 10.34 -4.82
CA ALA A 61 -0.19 8.95 -5.09
C ALA A 61 0.56 8.08 -4.07
N VAL A 62 -0.12 7.07 -3.56
CA VAL A 62 0.49 6.02 -2.74
C VAL A 62 0.43 4.73 -3.52
N SER A 63 1.60 4.12 -3.72
CA SER A 63 1.74 2.79 -4.31
C SER A 63 2.27 1.83 -3.25
N ILE A 64 1.63 0.68 -3.15
CA ILE A 64 1.99 -0.36 -2.19
C ILE A 64 2.18 -1.65 -2.96
N SER A 65 3.37 -2.25 -2.82
CA SER A 65 3.66 -3.58 -3.35
C SER A 65 3.81 -4.56 -2.21
N ALA A 66 3.14 -5.70 -2.35
CA ALA A 66 3.15 -6.76 -1.37
C ALA A 66 3.33 -8.11 -2.07
N GLU A 67 4.08 -9.00 -1.43
CA GLU A 67 4.30 -10.36 -1.88
C GLU A 67 3.93 -11.30 -0.75
N GLY A 68 3.24 -12.38 -1.07
CA GLY A 68 2.83 -13.36 -0.09
C GLY A 68 2.86 -14.78 -0.62
N ARG A 69 2.83 -15.72 0.32
CA ARG A 69 2.62 -17.12 0.02
C ARG A 69 1.13 -17.42 0.09
N PHE A 70 0.57 -18.01 -0.95
CA PHE A 70 -0.85 -18.29 -1.01
C PHE A 70 -1.22 -19.34 0.04
N THR A 71 -2.10 -18.98 0.96
CA THR A 71 -2.57 -19.86 2.05
C THR A 71 -4.08 -20.15 1.99
N ASP A 72 -4.74 -19.72 0.90
CA ASP A 72 -6.19 -19.78 0.69
C ASP A 72 -7.03 -19.15 1.82
N SER A 73 -6.47 -18.12 2.46
CA SER A 73 -7.15 -17.37 3.51
C SER A 73 -8.34 -16.58 2.95
N ALA A 74 -9.33 -16.30 3.80
CA ALA A 74 -10.50 -15.51 3.40
C ALA A 74 -10.14 -14.12 2.88
N ALA A 75 -9.16 -13.46 3.51
CA ALA A 75 -8.67 -12.15 3.10
C ALA A 75 -8.00 -12.20 1.72
N GLU A 76 -7.20 -13.23 1.42
CA GLU A 76 -6.59 -13.41 0.10
C GLU A 76 -7.64 -13.65 -0.99
N ARG A 77 -8.67 -14.45 -0.71
CA ARG A 77 -9.78 -14.66 -1.66
C ARG A 77 -10.55 -13.37 -1.91
N ALA A 78 -10.74 -12.54 -0.89
CA ALA A 78 -11.36 -11.22 -1.02
C ALA A 78 -10.49 -10.28 -1.87
N ALA A 79 -9.21 -10.13 -1.55
CA ALA A 79 -8.28 -9.31 -2.32
C ALA A 79 -8.18 -9.76 -3.79
N ARG A 80 -8.19 -11.07 -4.04
CA ARG A 80 -8.24 -11.63 -5.40
C ARG A 80 -9.54 -11.24 -6.11
N ALA A 81 -10.69 -11.42 -5.47
CA ALA A 81 -11.97 -11.05 -6.06
C ALA A 81 -12.02 -9.55 -6.40
N GLN A 82 -11.51 -8.70 -5.49
CA GLN A 82 -11.40 -7.26 -5.69
C GLN A 82 -10.45 -6.90 -6.84
N ALA A 83 -9.35 -7.64 -7.00
CA ALA A 83 -8.42 -7.47 -8.11
C ALA A 83 -9.07 -7.71 -9.47
N PHE A 84 -9.82 -8.81 -9.60
CA PHE A 84 -10.54 -9.12 -10.85
C PHE A 84 -11.76 -8.22 -11.09
N ALA A 85 -12.38 -7.70 -10.02
CA ALA A 85 -13.49 -6.76 -10.13
C ALA A 85 -13.05 -5.33 -10.50
N GLY A 86 -11.77 -4.98 -10.30
CA GLY A 86 -11.27 -3.60 -10.48
C GLY A 86 -11.91 -2.59 -9.51
N SER A 87 -12.47 -3.08 -8.39
CA SER A 87 -13.17 -2.26 -7.42
C SER A 87 -12.20 -1.53 -6.48
N VAL A 88 -12.53 -0.29 -6.12
CA VAL A 88 -11.85 0.44 -5.05
C VAL A 88 -12.35 -0.06 -3.71
N ASN A 89 -11.44 -0.43 -2.81
CA ASN A 89 -11.75 -0.84 -1.44
C ASN A 89 -10.78 -0.20 -0.45
N ASN A 90 -11.16 -0.15 0.82
CA ASN A 90 -10.26 0.38 1.83
C ASN A 90 -9.24 -0.68 2.24
N TYR A 91 -7.98 -0.25 2.29
CA TYR A 91 -6.89 -1.05 2.82
C TYR A 91 -6.23 -0.29 3.97
N ARG A 92 -5.69 -1.06 4.90
CA ARG A 92 -4.90 -0.57 6.03
C ARG A 92 -3.55 -1.26 6.06
N VAL A 93 -2.49 -0.46 6.17
CA VAL A 93 -1.15 -0.94 6.50
C VAL A 93 -0.90 -0.60 7.96
N ALA A 94 -0.59 -1.61 8.77
CA ALA A 94 -0.17 -1.43 10.16
C ALA A 94 1.35 -1.62 10.26
N PHE A 95 2.01 -0.63 10.86
CA PHE A 95 3.46 -0.61 11.05
C PHE A 95 3.85 -1.16 12.43
N PRO A 96 5.08 -1.70 12.59
CA PRO A 96 5.52 -2.30 13.84
C PRO A 96 5.66 -1.32 15.01
N ASN A 97 5.78 -0.01 14.72
CA ASN A 97 5.81 1.06 15.71
C ASN A 97 4.40 1.46 16.20
N GLY A 98 3.34 0.88 15.64
CA GLY A 98 1.95 1.20 15.95
C GLY A 98 1.30 2.18 14.97
N ASP A 99 2.08 2.77 14.05
CA ASP A 99 1.53 3.67 13.06
C ASP A 99 0.61 2.90 12.09
N THR A 100 -0.37 3.60 11.52
CA THR A 100 -1.28 3.01 10.53
C THR A 100 -1.48 3.94 9.35
N LEU A 101 -1.54 3.35 8.16
CA LEU A 101 -1.89 4.04 6.93
C LEU A 101 -3.16 3.40 6.38
N THR A 102 -4.25 4.17 6.33
CA THR A 102 -5.57 3.68 5.89
C THR A 102 -6.08 4.55 4.74
N GLY A 103 -6.65 3.94 3.71
CA GLY A 103 -7.31 4.67 2.64
C GLY A 103 -7.91 3.75 1.58
N PRO A 104 -8.61 4.33 0.59
CA PRO A 104 -9.13 3.60 -0.55
C PRO A 104 -8.01 3.31 -1.55
N PHE A 105 -7.87 2.04 -1.93
CA PHE A 105 -6.94 1.57 -2.96
C PHE A 105 -7.67 0.70 -3.98
N VAL A 106 -7.15 0.70 -5.20
CA VAL A 106 -7.47 -0.27 -6.24
C VAL A 106 -6.28 -1.21 -6.42
N VAL A 107 -6.55 -2.46 -6.77
CA VAL A 107 -5.50 -3.39 -7.17
C VAL A 107 -5.10 -3.08 -8.61
N ALA A 108 -3.93 -2.47 -8.80
CA ALA A 108 -3.38 -2.13 -10.11
C ALA A 108 -2.76 -3.36 -10.80
N ALA A 109 -2.16 -4.27 -10.03
CA ALA A 109 -1.57 -5.49 -10.56
C ALA A 109 -1.76 -6.65 -9.57
N TYR A 110 -2.07 -7.83 -10.12
CA TYR A 110 -2.13 -9.09 -9.39
C TYR A 110 -1.43 -10.18 -10.20
N GLY A 111 -0.47 -10.86 -9.58
CA GLY A 111 0.27 -11.95 -10.19
C GLY A 111 0.30 -13.16 -9.28
N ARG A 112 0.33 -14.35 -9.88
CA ARG A 112 0.52 -15.63 -9.19
C ARG A 112 1.62 -16.41 -9.88
N ALA A 113 2.47 -17.02 -9.08
CA ALA A 113 3.51 -17.92 -9.55
C ALA A 113 3.47 -19.18 -8.70
N ALA A 114 3.58 -20.33 -9.35
CA ALA A 114 3.79 -21.61 -8.67
C ALA A 114 5.09 -22.20 -9.20
N ALA A 115 6.00 -22.55 -8.29
CA ALA A 115 7.14 -23.37 -8.66
C ALA A 115 6.70 -24.84 -8.76
N VAL A 116 7.28 -25.59 -9.70
CA VAL A 116 6.89 -26.99 -9.99
C VAL A 116 7.01 -27.93 -8.77
N GLU A 117 7.85 -27.57 -7.78
CA GLU A 117 8.00 -28.27 -6.49
C GLU A 117 7.85 -27.32 -5.28
N GLY A 118 7.33 -26.12 -5.50
CA GLY A 118 7.29 -25.08 -4.47
C GLY A 118 5.88 -24.59 -4.19
N VAL A 119 5.79 -23.65 -3.26
CA VAL A 119 4.51 -23.16 -2.79
C VAL A 119 4.08 -21.97 -3.63
N GLU A 120 2.80 -21.92 -3.96
CA GLU A 120 2.23 -20.82 -4.73
C GLU A 120 2.50 -19.49 -4.02
N THR A 121 3.10 -18.56 -4.75
CA THR A 121 3.30 -17.17 -4.32
C THR A 121 2.38 -16.26 -5.11
N TYR A 122 2.05 -15.13 -4.52
CA TYR A 122 1.32 -14.07 -5.19
C TYR A 122 1.95 -12.72 -4.92
N VAL A 123 1.82 -11.85 -5.92
CA VAL A 123 2.24 -10.46 -5.86
C VAL A 123 1.02 -9.58 -6.08
N LEU A 124 0.94 -8.51 -5.31
CA LEU A 124 -0.14 -7.54 -5.34
C LEU A 124 0.45 -6.13 -5.37
N THR A 125 -0.02 -5.32 -6.30
CA THR A 125 0.28 -3.88 -6.33
C THR A 125 -1.03 -3.11 -6.17
N LEU A 126 -1.08 -2.29 -5.12
CA LEU A 126 -2.18 -1.41 -4.79
C LEU A 126 -1.81 0.03 -5.16
N GLU A 127 -2.77 0.76 -5.70
CA GLU A 127 -2.63 2.17 -6.03
C GLU A 127 -3.77 2.97 -5.36
N SER A 128 -3.42 4.10 -4.74
CA SER A 128 -4.38 4.93 -4.03
C SER A 128 -5.44 5.47 -4.98
N ALA A 129 -6.71 5.25 -4.64
CA ALA A 129 -7.85 5.73 -5.41
C ALA A 129 -8.61 6.87 -4.69
N GLY A 130 -8.00 7.45 -3.66
CA GLY A 130 -8.58 8.53 -2.87
C GLY A 130 -7.69 8.93 -1.68
N ALA A 131 -8.28 9.60 -0.70
CA ALA A 131 -7.54 10.18 0.42
C ALA A 131 -6.97 9.08 1.34
N VAL A 132 -5.65 9.11 1.51
CA VAL A 132 -4.92 8.21 2.41
C VAL A 132 -4.60 8.96 3.70
N THR A 133 -4.97 8.35 4.83
CA THR A 133 -4.73 8.89 6.18
C THR A 133 -3.61 8.12 6.85
N TYR A 134 -2.62 8.85 7.36
CA TYR A 134 -1.56 8.32 8.21
C TYR A 134 -1.81 8.74 9.66
N VAL A 135 -1.86 7.78 10.56
CA VAL A 135 -2.07 7.98 12.00
C VAL A 135 -0.85 7.43 12.73
N THR A 136 -0.21 8.27 13.53
CA THR A 136 0.86 7.85 14.44
C THR A 136 0.26 7.30 15.74
N ALA A 137 0.90 6.28 16.31
CA ALA A 137 0.52 5.74 17.62
C ALA A 137 0.80 6.70 18.78
#